data_AF-A0A3C1NAZ3-F1
#
_entry.id   AF-A0A3C1NAZ3-F1
#
_cell.length_a   1.000
_cell.length_b   1.000
_cell.length_c   1.000
_cell.angle_alpha   90.00
_cell.angle_beta   90.00
_cell.angle_gamma   90.00
#
_symmetry.space_group_name_H-M   'P 1'
#
loop_
_entity.id
_entity.type
_entity.pdbx_description
1 polymer ?
#
loop_
_entity_poly.entity_id
_entity_poly.type
_entity_poly.pdbx_seq_one_letter_code
_entity_poly.pdbx_strand_id
1 'polypeptide(L)'
;MAQRAIGFDIEVYAIDRPERFEEKHRQVKKLGVKLVTDQDALIEVCDILSFHVPATDQTRNMVNANFLAKLAPGTIIINTSRGDLIDEPALIQIMDKKDIFVGLDVYRNEPGTAQGEFDSALARHPNVYGTHHIGASTTQAQIAVAAGVIEVIDAFTSGHMINCVNPSIGQ
;
A
#
# COMPACT_ATOMS: atom_id res chain seq x y z
N MET A 1 3.44 9.35 -2.87
CA MET A 1 3.00 8.97 -4.23
C MET A 1 2.24 10.09 -4.92
N ALA A 2 1.08 10.55 -4.39
CA ALA A 2 0.21 11.56 -5.01
C ALA A 2 0.94 12.77 -5.63
N GLN A 3 1.78 13.48 -4.86
CA GLN A 3 2.57 14.61 -5.35
C GLN A 3 3.37 14.32 -6.63
N ARG A 4 3.93 13.11 -6.75
CA ARG A 4 4.72 12.70 -7.92
C ARG A 4 3.81 12.38 -9.09
N ALA A 5 2.71 11.65 -8.87
CA ALA A 5 1.73 11.33 -9.90
C ALA A 5 1.12 12.59 -10.55
N ILE A 6 0.79 13.59 -9.73
CA ILE A 6 0.32 14.90 -10.19
C ILE A 6 1.35 15.59 -11.11
N GLY A 7 2.65 15.38 -10.86
CA GLY A 7 3.71 15.91 -11.72
C GLY A 7 3.78 15.27 -13.12
N PHE A 8 3.05 14.17 -13.35
CA PHE A 8 2.86 13.53 -14.65
C PHE A 8 1.46 13.80 -15.22
N ASP A 9 0.77 14.84 -14.71
CA ASP A 9 -0.60 15.20 -15.09
C ASP A 9 -1.63 14.07 -14.83
N ILE A 10 -1.31 13.16 -13.90
CA ILE A 10 -2.24 12.13 -13.45
C ILE A 10 -3.21 12.75 -12.46
N GLU A 11 -4.50 12.57 -12.71
CA GLU A 11 -5.54 12.93 -11.77
C GLU A 11 -5.57 11.95 -10.60
N VAL A 12 -5.48 12.47 -9.37
CA VAL A 12 -5.35 11.62 -8.17
C VAL A 12 -6.61 11.67 -7.33
N TYR A 13 -7.19 10.50 -7.10
CA TYR A 13 -8.29 10.27 -6.18
C TYR A 13 -7.81 9.50 -4.94
N ALA A 14 -8.43 9.77 -3.79
CA ALA A 14 -8.18 9.03 -2.56
C ALA A 14 -9.46 8.88 -1.73
N ILE A 15 -9.58 7.79 -0.99
CA ILE A 15 -10.68 7.61 -0.03
C ILE A 15 -10.56 8.65 1.09
N ASP A 16 -11.68 9.32 1.35
CA ASP A 16 -11.84 10.20 2.48
C ASP A 16 -11.86 9.39 3.78
N ARG A 17 -11.13 9.89 4.77
CA ARG A 17 -10.99 9.24 6.06
C ARG A 17 -11.23 10.35 7.08
N PRO A 18 -12.48 10.53 7.55
CA PRO A 18 -12.84 11.67 8.39
C PRO A 18 -12.03 11.73 9.68
N GLU A 19 -11.53 10.58 10.15
CA GLU A 19 -10.60 10.45 11.27
C GLU A 19 -9.18 10.99 11.02
N ARG A 20 -8.83 11.39 9.78
CA ARG A 20 -7.52 11.99 9.48
C ARG A 20 -7.37 13.34 10.15
N PHE A 21 -6.18 13.61 10.67
CA PHE A 21 -5.81 14.92 11.20
C PHE A 21 -6.10 16.05 10.18
N GLU A 22 -6.60 17.18 10.66
CA GLU A 22 -6.95 18.34 9.82
C GLU A 22 -5.81 18.82 8.93
N GLU A 23 -4.56 18.73 9.41
CA GLU A 23 -3.38 19.06 8.62
C GLU A 23 -3.26 18.19 7.37
N LYS A 24 -3.57 16.88 7.48
CA LYS A 24 -3.57 15.97 6.33
C LYS A 24 -4.69 16.32 5.35
N HIS A 25 -5.87 16.68 5.84
CA HIS A 25 -6.95 17.17 4.98
C HIS A 25 -6.54 18.45 4.23
N ARG A 26 -5.87 19.40 4.90
CA ARG A 26 -5.33 20.60 4.25
C ARG A 26 -4.26 20.26 3.20
N GLN A 27 -3.37 19.32 3.50
CA GLN A 27 -2.34 18.86 2.58
C GLN A 27 -2.95 18.22 1.33
N VAL A 28 -3.92 17.32 1.49
CA VAL A 28 -4.66 16.68 0.37
C VAL A 28 -5.30 17.74 -0.53
N LYS A 29 -6.01 18.72 0.06
CA LYS A 29 -6.63 19.83 -0.69
C LYS A 29 -5.60 20.67 -1.43
N LYS A 30 -4.47 21.00 -0.79
CA LYS A 30 -3.39 21.79 -1.42
C LYS A 30 -2.77 21.08 -2.63
N LEU A 31 -2.72 19.75 -2.59
CA LEU A 31 -2.21 18.94 -3.71
C LEU A 31 -3.23 18.76 -4.84
N GLY A 32 -4.49 19.19 -4.67
CA GLY A 32 -5.53 18.95 -5.67
C GLY A 32 -5.99 17.49 -5.74
N VAL A 33 -5.73 16.69 -4.70
CA VAL A 33 -6.22 15.31 -4.61
C VAL A 33 -7.73 15.34 -4.37
N LYS A 34 -8.49 14.62 -5.20
CA LYS A 34 -9.94 14.51 -5.08
C LYS A 34 -10.29 13.40 -4.09
N LEU A 35 -11.25 13.68 -3.21
CA LEU A 35 -11.68 12.74 -2.17
C LEU A 35 -12.98 12.05 -2.58
N VAL A 36 -13.04 10.73 -2.38
CA VAL A 36 -14.22 9.90 -2.61
C VAL A 36 -14.62 9.15 -1.34
N THR A 37 -15.86 8.66 -1.29
CA THR A 37 -16.44 8.08 -0.06
C THR A 37 -15.86 6.71 0.29
N ASP A 38 -15.62 5.87 -0.71
CA ASP A 38 -15.32 4.46 -0.50
C ASP A 38 -14.56 3.85 -1.70
N GLN A 39 -14.35 2.54 -1.63
CA GLN A 39 -13.65 1.77 -2.65
C GLN A 39 -14.42 1.67 -3.97
N ASP A 40 -15.75 1.59 -3.92
CA ASP A 40 -16.56 1.46 -5.13
C ASP A 40 -16.47 2.76 -5.93
N ALA A 41 -16.55 3.90 -5.25
CA ALA A 41 -16.33 5.21 -5.86
C ALA A 41 -14.92 5.39 -6.45
N LEU A 42 -13.88 4.74 -5.88
CA LEU A 42 -12.54 4.72 -6.51
C LEU A 42 -12.53 3.89 -7.78
N ILE A 43 -13.11 2.69 -7.75
CA ILE A 43 -13.11 1.75 -8.87
C ILE A 43 -13.82 2.37 -10.09
N GLU A 44 -14.86 3.16 -9.86
CA GLU A 44 -15.63 3.81 -10.93
C GLU A 44 -14.84 4.90 -11.69
N VAL A 45 -13.83 5.53 -11.05
CA VAL A 45 -13.16 6.72 -11.60
C VAL A 45 -11.67 6.54 -11.85
N CYS A 46 -11.07 5.41 -11.44
CA CYS A 46 -9.63 5.19 -11.51
C CYS A 46 -9.26 4.06 -12.48
N ASP A 47 -8.37 4.37 -13.43
CA ASP A 47 -7.71 3.37 -14.28
C ASP A 47 -6.55 2.67 -13.56
N ILE A 48 -5.94 3.35 -12.57
CA ILE A 48 -4.80 2.88 -11.79
C ILE A 48 -5.16 2.89 -10.30
N LEU A 49 -5.05 1.75 -9.64
CA LEU A 49 -5.33 1.57 -8.22
C LEU A 49 -4.03 1.25 -7.48
N SER A 50 -3.58 2.18 -6.62
CA SER A 50 -2.38 2.00 -5.80
C SER A 50 -2.72 1.88 -4.32
N PHE A 51 -2.23 0.82 -3.68
CA PHE A 51 -2.56 0.48 -2.30
C PHE A 51 -1.50 1.01 -1.32
N HIS A 52 -1.93 1.85 -0.38
CA HIS A 52 -1.12 2.46 0.68
C HIS A 52 -1.82 2.35 2.03
N VAL A 53 -2.01 1.12 2.52
CA VAL A 53 -2.73 0.83 3.75
C VAL A 53 -1.94 -0.15 4.63
N PRO A 54 -2.02 -0.03 5.97
CA PRO A 54 -1.40 -1.01 6.86
C PRO A 54 -2.05 -2.38 6.68
N ALA A 55 -1.29 -3.47 6.87
CA ALA A 55 -1.89 -4.79 6.98
C ALA A 55 -2.53 -4.96 8.36
N THR A 56 -3.85 -5.05 8.39
CA THR A 56 -4.67 -5.39 9.55
C THR A 56 -5.69 -6.45 9.14
N ASP A 57 -6.40 -7.03 10.11
CA ASP A 57 -7.49 -7.97 9.82
C ASP A 57 -8.58 -7.36 8.92
N GLN A 58 -8.77 -6.04 9.00
CA GLN A 58 -9.75 -5.31 8.18
C GLN A 58 -9.29 -5.13 6.72
N THR A 59 -7.98 -5.11 6.47
CA THR A 59 -7.43 -4.90 5.12
C THR A 59 -6.99 -6.19 4.46
N ARG A 60 -6.94 -7.30 5.21
CA ARG A 60 -6.63 -8.63 4.68
C ARG A 60 -7.66 -9.01 3.62
N ASN A 61 -7.19 -9.40 2.44
CA ASN A 61 -8.03 -9.74 1.28
C ASN A 61 -9.03 -8.64 0.93
N MET A 62 -8.70 -7.37 1.16
CA MET A 62 -9.57 -6.26 0.74
C MET A 62 -9.73 -6.24 -0.79
N VAL A 63 -8.68 -6.66 -1.53
CA VAL A 63 -8.74 -6.89 -2.98
C VAL A 63 -9.11 -8.35 -3.22
N ASN A 64 -10.39 -8.65 -3.02
CA ASN A 64 -10.99 -9.98 -3.22
C ASN A 64 -11.74 -10.08 -4.55
N ALA A 65 -12.32 -11.25 -4.83
CA ALA A 65 -13.10 -11.51 -6.04
C ALA A 65 -14.22 -10.48 -6.29
N ASN A 66 -14.91 -9.99 -5.24
CA ASN A 66 -15.98 -8.99 -5.41
C ASN A 66 -15.43 -7.63 -5.82
N PHE A 67 -14.31 -7.21 -5.24
CA PHE A 67 -13.60 -5.99 -5.64
C PHE A 67 -13.11 -6.09 -7.09
N LEU A 68 -12.44 -7.20 -7.42
CA LEU A 68 -11.89 -7.49 -8.74
C LEU A 68 -12.96 -7.59 -9.84
N ALA A 69 -14.15 -8.10 -9.49
CA ALA A 69 -15.29 -8.18 -10.39
C ALA A 69 -15.79 -6.80 -10.83
N LYS A 70 -15.58 -5.75 -10.05
CA LYS A 70 -16.01 -4.37 -10.36
C LYS A 70 -15.00 -3.60 -11.24
N LEU A 71 -13.75 -4.05 -11.32
CA LEU A 71 -12.71 -3.36 -12.09
C LEU A 71 -13.04 -3.28 -13.59
N ALA A 72 -12.70 -2.17 -14.21
CA ALA A 72 -12.75 -2.04 -15.66
C ALA A 72 -11.69 -2.95 -16.33
N PRO A 73 -11.89 -3.37 -17.58
CA PRO A 73 -10.82 -3.97 -18.36
C PRO A 73 -9.64 -2.99 -18.54
N GLY A 74 -8.41 -3.47 -18.50
CA GLY A 74 -7.19 -2.66 -18.61
C GLY A 74 -6.74 -1.98 -17.31
N THR A 75 -7.47 -2.15 -16.19
CA THR A 75 -7.09 -1.56 -14.90
C THR A 75 -5.69 -2.00 -14.46
N ILE A 76 -4.90 -1.06 -13.93
CA ILE A 76 -3.59 -1.32 -13.35
C ILE A 76 -3.69 -1.36 -11.83
N ILE A 77 -3.20 -2.43 -11.21
CA ILE A 77 -3.10 -2.57 -9.76
C ILE A 77 -1.64 -2.39 -9.34
N ILE A 78 -1.38 -1.55 -8.34
CA ILE A 78 -0.04 -1.34 -7.76
C ILE A 78 -0.09 -1.63 -6.27
N ASN A 79 0.70 -2.59 -5.80
CA ASN A 79 0.83 -2.89 -4.38
C ASN A 79 2.29 -2.83 -3.92
N THR A 80 2.59 -1.81 -3.12
CA THR A 80 3.86 -1.63 -2.41
C THR A 80 3.65 -1.59 -0.90
N SER A 81 2.52 -2.11 -0.41
CA SER A 81 2.16 -2.12 1.01
C SER A 81 2.50 -3.48 1.63
N ARG A 82 1.60 -4.45 1.54
CA ARG A 82 1.76 -5.82 2.06
C ARG A 82 1.06 -6.82 1.16
N GLY A 83 1.61 -8.04 1.04
CA GLY A 83 1.04 -9.09 0.18
C GLY A 83 -0.36 -9.53 0.60
N ASP A 84 -0.67 -9.50 1.90
CA ASP A 84 -1.95 -9.95 2.46
C ASP A 84 -3.18 -9.14 2.04
N LEU A 85 -2.99 -7.99 1.40
CA LEU A 85 -4.10 -7.15 0.92
C LEU A 85 -4.85 -7.80 -0.25
N ILE A 86 -4.16 -8.64 -1.03
CA ILE A 86 -4.67 -9.21 -2.27
C ILE A 86 -4.97 -10.69 -2.10
N ASP A 87 -6.16 -11.09 -2.55
CA ASP A 87 -6.49 -12.49 -2.82
C ASP A 87 -5.85 -12.88 -4.16
N GLU A 88 -4.61 -13.40 -4.12
CA GLU A 88 -3.83 -13.73 -5.32
C GLU A 88 -4.55 -14.74 -6.24
N PRO A 89 -5.17 -15.84 -5.73
CA PRO A 89 -5.98 -16.73 -6.56
C PRO A 89 -7.13 -16.01 -7.28
N ALA A 90 -7.87 -15.14 -6.60
CA ALA A 90 -8.96 -14.38 -7.22
C ALA A 90 -8.44 -13.40 -8.29
N LEU A 91 -7.29 -12.76 -8.03
CA LEU A 91 -6.65 -11.86 -8.98
C LEU A 91 -6.24 -12.59 -10.26
N ILE A 92 -5.52 -13.70 -10.16
CA ILE A 92 -5.07 -14.49 -11.31
C ILE A 92 -6.24 -14.90 -12.21
N GLN A 93 -7.39 -15.30 -11.63
CA GLN A 93 -8.56 -15.72 -12.40
C GLN A 93 -9.19 -14.62 -13.26
N ILE A 94 -9.02 -13.36 -12.87
CA ILE A 94 -9.63 -12.21 -13.57
C ILE A 94 -8.66 -11.51 -14.51
N MET A 95 -7.35 -11.64 -14.27
CA MET A 95 -6.31 -10.90 -15.00
C MET A 95 -6.40 -11.11 -16.50
N ASP A 96 -6.45 -12.36 -16.96
CA ASP A 96 -6.57 -12.67 -18.39
C ASP A 96 -7.91 -12.23 -18.99
N LYS A 97 -8.99 -12.26 -18.21
CA LYS A 97 -10.35 -11.93 -18.68
C LYS A 97 -10.55 -10.44 -18.87
N LYS A 98 -9.84 -9.63 -18.09
CA LYS A 98 -10.00 -8.18 -18.05
C LYS A 98 -8.74 -7.44 -18.50
N ASP A 99 -7.69 -8.13 -18.93
CA ASP A 99 -6.39 -7.53 -19.27
C ASP A 99 -5.87 -6.62 -18.13
N ILE A 100 -5.94 -7.13 -16.89
CA ILE A 100 -5.46 -6.39 -15.72
C ILE A 100 -3.94 -6.50 -15.66
N PHE A 101 -3.28 -5.36 -15.46
CA PHE A 101 -1.84 -5.27 -15.22
C PHE A 101 -1.56 -5.06 -13.74
N VAL A 102 -0.47 -5.65 -13.23
CA VAL A 102 -0.19 -5.62 -11.81
C VAL A 102 1.28 -5.30 -11.56
N GLY A 103 1.56 -4.25 -10.79
CA GLY A 103 2.87 -3.90 -10.27
C GLY A 103 2.99 -4.27 -8.80
N LEU A 104 3.94 -5.15 -8.44
CA LEU A 104 4.12 -5.65 -7.08
C LEU A 104 5.54 -5.38 -6.57
N ASP A 105 5.63 -4.92 -5.33
CA ASP A 105 6.87 -5.00 -4.53
C ASP A 105 6.76 -6.04 -3.40
N VAL A 106 5.56 -6.55 -3.14
CA VAL A 106 5.25 -7.44 -2.01
C VAL A 106 4.38 -8.60 -2.47
N TYR A 107 4.57 -9.76 -1.85
CA TYR A 107 3.83 -10.99 -2.14
C TYR A 107 3.32 -11.63 -0.85
N ARG A 108 2.28 -12.47 -0.92
CA ARG A 108 1.75 -13.14 0.27
C ARG A 108 2.76 -14.09 0.91
N ASN A 109 3.48 -14.86 0.09
CA ASN A 109 4.43 -15.87 0.53
C ASN A 109 5.87 -15.44 0.23
N GLU A 110 6.23 -14.21 0.58
CA GLU A 110 7.60 -13.71 0.40
C GLU A 110 8.56 -14.27 1.48
N PRO A 111 9.83 -14.55 1.13
CA PRO A 111 10.83 -14.96 2.12
C PRO A 111 11.03 -13.90 3.19
N GLY A 112 11.02 -14.30 4.47
CA GLY A 112 11.31 -13.40 5.60
C GLY A 112 12.80 -13.10 5.81
N THR A 113 13.67 -13.71 5.02
CA THR A 113 15.13 -13.61 5.11
C THR A 113 15.74 -13.25 3.76
N ALA A 114 16.97 -12.74 3.76
CA ALA A 114 17.68 -12.33 2.55
C ALA A 114 17.87 -13.47 1.52
N GLN A 115 17.82 -14.72 1.97
CA GLN A 115 17.80 -15.92 1.13
C GLN A 115 16.58 -16.75 1.50
N GLY A 116 15.92 -17.32 0.49
CA GLY A 116 14.79 -18.21 0.66
C GLY A 116 14.23 -18.65 -0.69
N GLU A 117 13.49 -19.76 -0.69
CA GLU A 117 12.75 -20.19 -1.86
C GLU A 117 11.57 -19.24 -2.09
N PHE A 118 11.39 -18.84 -3.34
CA PHE A 118 10.26 -18.02 -3.75
C PHE A 118 9.59 -18.67 -4.96
N ASP A 119 8.35 -19.10 -4.76
CA ASP A 119 7.49 -19.64 -5.80
C ASP A 119 6.13 -18.94 -5.71
N SER A 120 5.85 -18.05 -6.66
CA SER A 120 4.57 -17.35 -6.77
C SER A 120 3.99 -17.51 -8.17
N ALA A 121 2.77 -18.05 -8.24
CA ALA A 121 2.01 -18.11 -9.48
C ALA A 121 1.69 -16.70 -10.02
N LEU A 122 1.43 -15.76 -9.11
CA LEU A 122 1.19 -14.36 -9.46
C LEU A 122 2.45 -13.73 -10.07
N ALA A 123 3.63 -13.92 -9.46
CA ALA A 123 4.88 -13.38 -9.99
C ALA A 123 5.26 -13.92 -11.39
N ARG A 124 4.77 -15.11 -11.76
CA ARG A 124 4.99 -15.70 -13.09
C ARG A 124 4.01 -15.24 -14.16
N HIS A 125 2.94 -14.53 -13.78
CA HIS A 125 1.92 -14.09 -14.72
C HIS A 125 2.49 -13.04 -15.70
N PRO A 126 2.21 -13.11 -17.02
CA PRO A 126 2.79 -12.20 -18.01
C PRO A 126 2.45 -10.72 -17.77
N ASN A 127 1.25 -10.44 -17.24
CA ASN A 127 0.81 -9.08 -16.88
C ASN A 127 1.29 -8.60 -15.50
N VAL A 128 2.23 -9.30 -14.85
CA VAL A 128 2.80 -8.89 -13.55
C VAL A 128 4.22 -8.37 -13.74
N TYR A 129 4.47 -7.17 -13.21
CA TYR A 129 5.81 -6.64 -13.02
C TYR A 129 6.14 -6.59 -11.53
N GLY A 130 7.15 -7.35 -11.13
CA GLY A 130 7.45 -7.65 -9.74
C GLY A 130 8.84 -7.19 -9.30
N THR A 131 8.95 -6.76 -8.05
CA THR A 131 10.21 -6.46 -7.35
C THR A 131 10.25 -7.16 -6.00
N HIS A 132 11.45 -7.36 -5.43
CA HIS A 132 11.68 -8.24 -4.27
C HIS A 132 11.70 -7.48 -2.93
N HIS A 133 10.61 -6.77 -2.63
CA HIS A 133 10.41 -5.99 -1.39
C HIS A 133 11.52 -4.95 -1.15
N ILE A 134 11.79 -4.14 -2.16
CA ILE A 134 12.88 -3.16 -2.17
C ILE A 134 12.40 -1.72 -1.96
N GLY A 135 11.11 -1.47 -1.74
CA GLY A 135 10.55 -0.12 -1.64
C GLY A 135 11.19 0.76 -0.55
N ALA A 136 11.71 0.15 0.52
CA ALA A 136 12.44 0.84 1.59
C ALA A 136 13.96 0.55 1.61
N SER A 137 14.48 -0.23 0.65
CA SER A 137 15.86 -0.75 0.65
C SER A 137 16.88 0.27 0.13
N THR A 138 16.90 1.46 0.72
CA THR A 138 17.85 2.53 0.38
C THR A 138 18.77 2.86 1.56
N THR A 139 20.00 3.30 1.28
CA THR A 139 20.95 3.71 2.33
C THR A 139 20.38 4.85 3.19
N GLN A 140 19.70 5.81 2.56
CA GLN A 140 19.08 6.94 3.24
C GLN A 140 17.97 6.48 4.19
N ALA A 141 17.13 5.53 3.77
CA ALA A 141 16.11 4.96 4.64
C ALA A 141 16.74 4.21 5.82
N GLN A 142 17.80 3.43 5.60
CA GLN A 142 18.50 2.72 6.68
C GLN A 142 19.11 3.70 7.69
N ILE A 143 19.75 4.78 7.23
CA ILE A 143 20.29 5.84 8.09
C ILE A 143 19.17 6.52 8.89
N ALA A 144 18.05 6.85 8.24
CA ALA A 144 16.91 7.48 8.91
C ALA A 144 16.27 6.57 9.96
N VAL A 145 16.16 5.26 9.69
CA VAL A 145 15.68 4.27 10.66
C VAL A 145 16.62 4.19 11.85
N ALA A 146 17.94 4.12 11.62
CA ALA A 146 18.91 4.10 12.70
C ALA A 146 18.83 5.36 13.58
N ALA A 147 18.71 6.54 12.97
CA ALA A 147 18.52 7.79 13.69
C ALA A 147 17.21 7.80 14.50
N GLY A 148 16.11 7.35 13.90
CA GLY A 148 14.80 7.28 14.58
C GLY A 148 14.80 6.29 15.76
N VAL A 149 15.53 5.18 15.68
CA VAL A 149 15.69 4.24 16.80
C VAL A 149 16.42 4.91 17.97
N ILE A 150 17.49 5.66 17.69
CA ILE A 150 18.22 6.42 18.72
C ILE A 150 17.29 7.44 19.38
N GLU A 151 16.50 8.18 18.59
CA GLU A 151 15.54 9.16 19.10
C GLU A 151 14.48 8.52 20.03
N VAL A 152 13.97 7.34 19.66
CA VAL A 152 13.02 6.58 20.50
C VAL A 152 13.66 6.16 21.83
N ILE A 153 14.91 5.70 21.80
CA ILE A 153 15.65 5.30 23.01
C ILE A 153 15.90 6.52 23.91
N ASP A 154 16.40 7.62 23.36
CA ASP A 154 16.67 8.85 24.12
C ASP A 154 15.39 9.41 24.76
N ALA A 155 14.29 9.47 24.00
CA ALA A 155 12.99 9.86 24.53
C ALA A 155 12.56 8.97 25.70
N PHE A 156 12.72 7.64 25.56
CA PHE A 156 12.36 6.69 26.59
C PHE A 156 13.19 6.85 27.87
N THR A 157 14.51 7.03 27.74
CA THR A 157 15.38 7.31 28.90
C THR A 157 15.04 8.64 29.59
N SER A 158 14.45 9.58 28.86
CA SER A 158 13.95 10.86 29.36
C SER A 158 12.50 10.80 29.87
N GLY A 159 11.91 9.62 29.98
CA GLY A 159 10.55 9.41 30.50
C GLY A 159 9.42 9.69 29.50
N HIS A 160 9.73 9.86 28.21
CA HIS A 160 8.74 10.10 27.15
C HIS A 160 8.61 8.87 26.24
N MET A 161 7.40 8.59 25.78
CA MET A 161 7.16 7.56 24.75
C MET A 161 6.75 8.22 23.44
N ILE A 162 7.58 8.08 22.40
CA ILE A 162 7.28 8.54 21.04
C ILE A 162 7.10 7.32 20.12
N ASN A 163 6.25 7.44 19.10
CA ASN A 163 5.98 6.37 18.11
C ASN A 163 5.54 5.01 18.71
N CYS A 164 4.95 4.98 19.92
CA CYS A 164 4.45 3.76 20.54
C CYS A 164 3.18 3.27 19.84
N VAL A 165 3.23 2.06 19.26
CA VAL A 165 2.14 1.47 18.47
C VAL A 165 1.25 0.51 19.27
N ASN A 166 1.66 0.18 20.50
CA ASN A 166 0.98 -0.73 21.41
C ASN A 166 1.13 -0.23 22.86
N PRO A 167 0.66 0.98 23.19
CA PRO A 167 0.72 1.45 24.56
C PRO A 167 -0.12 0.51 25.42
N SER A 168 0.54 -0.30 26.23
CA SER A 168 -0.13 -0.98 27.33
C SER A 168 -0.69 0.13 28.23
N ILE A 169 -2.02 0.25 28.26
CA ILE A 169 -2.71 1.02 29.28
C ILE A 169 -2.29 0.38 30.61
N GLY A 170 -1.36 1.02 31.30
CA GLY A 170 -0.94 0.60 32.63
C GLY A 170 -2.12 0.73 33.60
N GLN A 171 -2.29 -0.31 34.40
CA GLN A 171 -2.86 -0.24 35.74
C GLN A 171 -2.18 0.82 36.59
#